data_AF-A0A803K7J8-F1
#
_entry.id   AF-A0A803K7J8-F1
#
_cell.length_a   1.000
_cell.length_b   1.000
_cell.length_c   1.000
_cell.angle_alpha   90.00
_cell.angle_beta   90.00
_cell.angle_gamma   90.00
#
_symmetry.space_group_name_H-M   'P 1'
#
loop_
_entity.id
_entity.type
_entity.pdbx_description
1 polymer ?
#
loop_
_entity_poly.entity_id
_entity_poly.type
_entity_poly.pdbx_seq_one_letter_code
_entity_poly.pdbx_strand_id
1 'polypeptide(L)'
;MNTLLQLEQLGRETDPDSGRVGASLPESLYKFKSKSTFYPTYLRDNIINMFQKNIETELSYLYETVRDSSTSSNLTKKEKRALETLKNDHDIVIRQADKGGQIVILNKSDYVSEAYRQLADKDTYLSLDKNPTYAYKMELDTLLQEALNFNIIDEKLIAFIKNDTPKSAIFHHLPKIHKKERPPLGRPIIAGIGSLGENLCEFIDHFLQPLVLRLPRSYFLSPEALYL
;
A
#
# COMPACT_ATOMS: atom_id res chain seq x y z
N MET A 1 27.79 -22.79 -4.98
CA MET A 1 28.26 -21.50 -5.55
C MET A 1 27.13 -20.52 -5.42
N ASN A 2 27.32 -19.47 -4.63
CA ASN A 2 26.28 -18.55 -4.17
C ASN A 2 25.95 -17.52 -5.27
N THR A 3 24.86 -17.75 -6.01
CA THR A 3 24.38 -16.85 -7.08
C THR A 3 23.97 -15.48 -6.56
N LEU A 4 23.59 -15.36 -5.28
CA LEU A 4 23.31 -14.08 -4.60
C LEU A 4 24.56 -13.20 -4.46
N LEU A 5 25.73 -13.80 -4.18
CA LEU A 5 27.00 -13.06 -4.12
C LEU A 5 27.39 -12.47 -5.48
N GLN A 6 27.03 -13.15 -6.57
CA GLN A 6 27.33 -12.70 -7.92
C GLN A 6 26.46 -11.51 -8.36
N LEU A 7 25.21 -11.44 -7.90
CA LEU A 7 24.33 -10.30 -8.15
C LEU A 7 24.72 -9.07 -7.29
N GLU A 8 25.18 -9.28 -6.06
CA GLU A 8 25.74 -8.20 -5.23
C GLU A 8 27.03 -7.61 -5.80
N GLN A 9 27.90 -8.43 -6.40
CA GLN A 9 29.16 -7.97 -7.00
C GLN A 9 28.94 -7.05 -8.20
N LEU A 10 27.89 -7.29 -9.00
CA LEU A 10 27.52 -6.44 -10.13
C LEU A 10 27.04 -5.03 -9.71
N GLY A 11 26.61 -4.86 -8.46
CA GLY A 11 26.22 -3.54 -7.90
C GLY A 11 27.39 -2.74 -7.32
N ARG A 12 28.54 -3.38 -7.04
CA ARG A 12 29.69 -2.73 -6.39
C ARG A 12 30.58 -1.95 -7.36
N GLU A 13 30.63 -2.31 -8.64
CA GLU A 13 31.55 -1.66 -9.60
C GLU A 13 31.11 -0.25 -10.02
N THR A 14 29.90 0.19 -9.64
CA THR A 14 29.36 1.50 -10.05
C THR A 14 28.97 2.42 -8.89
N ASP A 15 29.32 2.09 -7.64
CA ASP A 15 28.92 2.89 -6.47
C ASP A 15 30.01 3.92 -6.08
N PRO A 16 29.76 5.24 -6.23
CA PRO A 16 30.73 6.29 -5.91
C PRO A 16 31.04 6.44 -4.41
N ASP A 17 30.31 5.76 -3.51
CA ASP A 17 30.47 5.87 -2.06
C ASP A 17 31.28 4.74 -1.40
N SER A 18 31.91 3.84 -2.19
CA SER A 18 32.71 2.72 -1.68
C SER A 18 34.04 3.18 -1.05
N GLY A 19 33.98 3.78 0.15
CA GLY A 19 35.18 4.19 0.89
C GLY A 19 34.97 5.07 2.12
N ARG A 20 33.75 5.44 2.48
CA ARG A 20 33.50 6.28 3.68
C ARG A 20 33.36 5.44 4.96
N VAL A 21 34.12 5.81 6.00
CA VAL A 21 33.96 5.26 7.35
C VAL A 21 32.59 5.68 7.88
N GLY A 22 31.69 4.72 8.07
CA GLY A 22 30.27 4.95 8.32
C GLY A 22 29.33 4.33 7.27
N ALA A 23 29.86 3.66 6.24
CA ALA A 23 29.06 2.86 5.31
C ALA A 23 28.29 1.78 6.10
N SER A 24 27.00 2.03 6.32
CA SER A 24 26.04 1.05 6.79
C SER A 24 26.04 -0.16 5.86
N LEU A 25 25.74 -1.33 6.40
CA LEU A 25 25.42 -2.53 5.60
C LEU A 25 24.45 -2.13 4.45
N PRO A 26 24.53 -2.78 3.28
CA PRO A 26 23.74 -2.39 2.12
C PRO A 26 22.26 -2.21 2.49
N GLU A 27 21.68 -1.09 2.05
CA GLU A 27 20.34 -0.63 2.42
C GLU A 27 19.24 -1.69 2.19
N SER A 28 19.48 -2.63 1.26
CA SER A 28 18.65 -3.80 0.99
C SER A 28 18.47 -4.73 2.20
N LEU A 29 19.46 -4.82 3.10
CA LEU A 29 19.38 -5.65 4.30
C LEU A 29 18.53 -5.02 5.41
N TYR A 30 18.17 -3.73 5.32
CA TYR A 30 17.38 -3.03 6.34
C TYR A 30 15.93 -2.83 5.96
N LYS A 31 15.59 -2.92 4.67
CA LYS A 31 14.24 -2.63 4.17
C LYS A 31 13.18 -3.64 4.64
N PHE A 32 13.49 -4.92 4.62
CA PHE A 32 12.51 -5.99 4.86
C PHE A 32 12.55 -6.54 6.28
N LYS A 33 12.25 -5.66 7.23
CA LYS A 33 12.19 -6.01 8.66
C LYS A 33 10.92 -5.42 9.26
N SER A 34 10.33 -6.15 10.19
CA SER A 34 9.23 -5.63 10.99
C SER A 34 9.66 -4.32 11.69
N LYS A 35 8.73 -3.36 11.76
CA LYS A 35 9.00 -2.08 12.43
C LYS A 35 9.44 -2.35 13.87
N SER A 36 10.52 -1.68 14.28
CA SER A 36 11.01 -1.79 15.65
C SER A 36 9.95 -1.32 16.63
N THR A 37 9.62 -2.16 17.61
CA THR A 37 8.82 -1.79 18.78
C THR A 37 9.71 -1.32 19.93
N PHE A 38 11.00 -1.07 19.67
CA PHE A 38 11.95 -0.66 20.68
C PHE A 38 11.50 0.66 21.31
N TYR A 39 11.22 0.57 22.60
CA TYR A 39 10.88 1.69 23.43
C TYR A 39 11.83 1.65 24.64
N PRO A 40 12.85 2.52 24.71
CA PRO A 40 13.88 2.43 25.74
C PRO A 40 13.33 2.88 27.09
N THR A 41 12.68 1.96 27.80
CA THR A 41 12.11 2.22 29.14
C THR A 41 13.18 2.61 30.16
N TYR A 42 14.41 2.14 30.00
CA TYR A 42 15.56 2.46 30.86
C TYR A 42 16.17 3.85 30.60
N LEU A 43 15.86 4.49 29.46
CA LEU A 43 16.25 5.88 29.19
C LEU A 43 15.17 6.87 29.65
N ARG A 44 14.11 6.41 30.33
CA ARG A 44 13.03 7.25 30.86
C ARG A 44 13.45 7.96 32.14
N ASP A 45 14.53 8.72 32.06
CA ASP A 45 14.96 9.57 33.14
C ASP A 45 13.97 10.72 33.36
N ASN A 46 14.04 11.35 34.54
CA ASN A 46 13.16 12.46 34.90
C ASN A 46 13.14 13.58 33.85
N ILE A 47 14.24 13.80 33.14
CA ILE A 47 14.35 14.80 32.07
C ILE A 47 13.44 14.46 30.89
N ILE A 48 13.45 13.21 30.42
CA ILE A 48 12.63 12.77 29.28
C ILE A 48 11.14 12.78 29.66
N ASN A 49 10.81 12.34 30.88
CA ASN A 49 9.43 12.39 31.38
C ASN A 49 8.92 13.84 31.52
N MET A 50 9.78 14.76 32.02
CA MET A 50 9.45 16.18 32.12
C MET A 50 9.26 16.81 30.74
N PHE A 51 10.16 16.52 29.79
CA PHE A 51 10.04 17.01 28.42
C PHE A 51 8.74 16.52 27.76
N GLN A 52 8.44 15.22 27.83
CA GLN A 52 7.19 14.67 27.31
C GLN A 52 5.98 15.35 27.95
N LYS A 53 5.96 15.49 29.29
CA LYS A 53 4.87 16.15 30.01
C LYS A 53 4.70 17.61 29.60
N ASN A 54 5.80 18.34 29.39
CA ASN A 54 5.74 19.72 28.93
C ASN A 54 5.14 19.81 27.52
N ILE A 55 5.57 18.95 26.60
CA ILE A 55 4.98 18.88 25.24
C ILE A 55 3.50 18.51 25.31
N GLU A 56 3.11 17.51 26.10
CA GLU A 56 1.71 17.14 26.28
C GLU A 56 0.87 18.29 26.86
N THR A 57 1.42 19.06 27.80
CA THR A 57 0.77 20.23 28.39
C THR A 57 0.63 21.36 27.37
N GLU A 58 1.70 21.66 26.61
CA GLU A 58 1.67 22.68 25.56
C GLU A 58 0.69 22.31 24.44
N LEU A 59 0.67 21.05 23.99
CA LEU A 59 -0.28 20.56 23.00
C LEU A 59 -1.72 20.65 23.52
N SER A 60 -1.96 20.34 24.79
CA SER A 60 -3.27 20.48 25.42
C SER A 60 -3.71 21.95 25.47
N TYR A 61 -2.79 22.85 25.85
CA TYR A 61 -3.06 24.29 25.87
C TYR A 61 -3.32 24.84 24.47
N LEU A 62 -2.52 24.42 23.48
CA LEU A 62 -2.71 24.78 22.07
C LEU A 62 -4.06 24.28 21.57
N TYR A 63 -4.43 23.05 21.89
CA TYR A 63 -5.71 22.47 21.50
C TYR A 63 -6.89 23.28 22.06
N GLU A 64 -6.90 23.59 23.35
CA GLU A 64 -7.96 24.41 23.94
C GLU A 64 -7.95 25.84 23.38
N THR A 65 -6.77 26.43 23.16
CA THR A 65 -6.65 27.76 22.54
C THR A 65 -7.19 27.80 21.11
N VAL A 66 -6.88 26.77 20.30
CA VAL A 66 -7.39 26.65 18.93
C VAL A 66 -8.88 26.32 18.91
N ARG A 67 -9.36 25.52 19.86
CA ARG A 67 -10.78 25.18 20.01
C ARG A 67 -11.63 26.38 20.41
N ASP A 68 -11.12 27.20 21.33
CA ASP A 68 -11.79 28.43 21.80
C ASP A 68 -11.61 29.61 20.85
N SER A 69 -10.57 29.57 20.00
CA SER A 69 -10.54 30.42 18.81
C SER A 69 -11.71 30.01 17.92
N SER A 70 -12.76 30.82 17.90
CA SER A 70 -13.90 30.68 17.00
C SER A 70 -13.40 30.75 15.56
N THR A 71 -12.90 29.63 15.04
CA THR A 71 -12.66 29.44 13.63
C THR A 71 -14.03 29.47 12.97
N SER A 72 -14.39 30.65 12.49
CA SER A 72 -15.55 30.78 11.63
C SER A 72 -15.37 29.77 10.50
N SER A 73 -16.25 28.79 10.45
CA SER A 73 -16.15 27.76 9.42
C SER A 73 -16.24 28.45 8.06
N ASN A 74 -15.33 28.12 7.15
CA ASN A 74 -15.40 28.58 5.75
C ASN A 74 -16.64 28.03 5.02
N LEU A 75 -17.45 27.21 5.69
CA LEU A 75 -18.70 26.65 5.19
C LEU A 75 -19.88 27.34 5.86
N THR A 76 -20.78 27.83 5.03
CA THR A 76 -22.10 28.28 5.45
C THR A 76 -22.90 27.13 6.06
N LYS A 77 -23.93 27.45 6.87
CA LYS A 77 -24.84 26.45 7.43
C LYS A 77 -25.49 25.58 6.35
N LYS A 78 -25.77 26.15 5.17
CA LYS A 78 -26.37 25.44 4.04
C LYS A 78 -25.39 24.42 3.45
N GLU A 79 -24.12 24.79 3.25
CA GLU A 79 -23.09 23.88 2.72
C GLU A 79 -22.79 22.74 3.69
N LYS A 80 -22.71 23.01 5.00
CA LYS A 80 -22.55 21.94 6.00
C LYS A 80 -23.69 20.94 5.93
N ARG A 81 -24.94 21.43 5.89
CA ARG A 81 -26.12 20.57 5.74
C ARG A 81 -26.10 19.79 4.42
N ALA A 82 -25.64 20.40 3.33
CA ALA A 82 -25.51 19.72 2.04
C ALA A 82 -24.46 18.59 2.10
N LEU A 83 -23.30 18.83 2.74
CA LEU A 83 -22.27 17.81 2.95
C LEU A 83 -22.75 16.68 3.85
N GLU A 84 -23.48 16.99 4.92
CA GLU A 84 -24.10 15.98 5.79
C GLU A 84 -25.13 15.14 5.01
N THR A 85 -25.95 15.79 4.18
CA THR A 85 -26.92 15.10 3.32
C THR A 85 -26.20 14.17 2.35
N LEU A 86 -25.16 14.66 1.67
CA LEU A 86 -24.37 13.89 0.71
C LEU A 86 -23.63 12.72 1.37
N LYS A 87 -23.09 12.92 2.58
CA LYS A 87 -22.40 11.88 3.35
C LYS A 87 -23.34 10.75 3.78
N ASN A 88 -24.59 11.09 4.08
CA ASN A 88 -25.60 10.15 4.57
C ASN A 88 -26.45 9.55 3.44
N ASP A 89 -26.25 9.97 2.19
CA ASP A 89 -26.89 9.39 1.03
C ASP A 89 -26.25 8.04 0.69
N HIS A 90 -27.04 6.97 0.80
CA HIS A 90 -26.61 5.59 0.56
C HIS A 90 -26.85 5.10 -0.86
N ASP A 91 -27.51 5.90 -1.70
CA ASP A 91 -27.84 5.61 -3.09
C ASP A 91 -26.78 6.14 -4.06
N ILE A 92 -25.83 6.93 -3.57
CA ILE A 92 -24.70 7.43 -4.35
C ILE A 92 -23.36 6.80 -3.95
N VAL A 93 -22.41 6.87 -4.88
CA VAL A 93 -21.01 6.51 -4.68
C VAL A 93 -20.15 7.67 -5.15
N ILE A 94 -19.22 8.12 -4.31
CA ILE A 94 -18.27 9.19 -4.62
C ILE A 94 -16.88 8.57 -4.83
N ARG A 95 -16.32 8.74 -6.03
CA ARG A 95 -14.99 8.21 -6.40
C ARG A 95 -14.16 9.25 -7.15
N GLN A 96 -12.85 9.08 -7.11
CA GLN A 96 -11.95 9.81 -7.99
C GLN A 96 -12.07 9.28 -9.42
N ALA A 97 -11.99 10.18 -10.39
CA ALA A 97 -11.93 9.83 -11.79
C ALA A 97 -10.60 9.16 -12.14
N ASP A 98 -10.63 8.28 -13.13
CA ASP A 98 -9.45 7.59 -13.67
C ASP A 98 -8.36 8.54 -14.17
N LYS A 99 -8.76 9.71 -14.69
CA LYS A 99 -7.88 10.73 -15.25
C LYS A 99 -8.40 12.13 -14.91
N GLY A 100 -7.46 13.06 -14.73
CA GLY A 100 -7.75 14.49 -14.57
C GLY A 100 -8.16 14.93 -13.16
N GLY A 101 -7.98 14.10 -12.14
CA GLY A 101 -8.15 14.49 -10.73
C GLY A 101 -9.56 14.91 -10.30
N GLN A 102 -10.58 14.62 -11.14
CA GLN A 102 -11.96 15.00 -10.89
C GLN A 102 -12.63 14.06 -9.88
N ILE A 103 -13.67 14.56 -9.21
CA ILE A 103 -14.55 13.77 -8.35
C ILE A 103 -15.80 13.40 -9.15
N VAL A 104 -16.21 12.13 -9.07
CA VAL A 104 -17.37 11.59 -9.77
C VAL A 104 -18.38 11.11 -8.74
N ILE A 105 -19.62 11.58 -8.88
CA ILE A 105 -20.77 11.11 -8.13
C ILE A 105 -21.59 10.21 -9.06
N LEU A 106 -21.84 8.99 -8.64
CA LEU A 106 -22.56 7.98 -9.41
C LEU A 106 -23.71 7.41 -8.59
N ASN A 107 -24.76 6.95 -9.28
CA ASN A 107 -25.71 6.04 -8.65
C ASN A 107 -24.96 4.77 -8.22
N LYS A 108 -25.24 4.30 -7.01
CA LYS A 108 -24.64 3.08 -6.46
C LYS A 108 -24.99 1.86 -7.29
N SER A 109 -26.21 1.79 -7.83
CA SER A 109 -26.64 0.72 -8.74
C SER A 109 -25.74 0.61 -9.97
N ASP A 110 -25.46 1.74 -10.62
CA ASP A 110 -24.63 1.79 -11.83
C ASP A 110 -23.19 1.38 -11.50
N TYR A 111 -22.65 1.90 -10.39
CA TYR A 111 -21.31 1.54 -9.92
C TYR A 111 -21.16 0.04 -9.66
N VAL A 112 -22.14 -0.56 -8.99
CA VAL A 112 -22.16 -1.99 -8.68
C VAL A 112 -22.36 -2.85 -9.93
N SER A 113 -23.26 -2.44 -10.83
CA SER A 113 -23.47 -3.15 -12.09
C SER A 113 -22.20 -3.21 -12.94
N GLU A 114 -21.41 -2.14 -12.94
CA GLU A 114 -20.18 -2.10 -13.73
C GLU A 114 -19.08 -2.97 -13.11
N ALA A 115 -19.04 -3.08 -11.78
CA ALA A 115 -18.18 -4.04 -11.10
C ALA A 115 -18.53 -5.48 -11.49
N TYR A 116 -19.82 -5.85 -11.45
CA TYR A 116 -20.25 -7.19 -11.85
C TYR A 116 -20.05 -7.46 -13.34
N ARG A 117 -20.23 -6.47 -14.22
CA ARG A 117 -19.94 -6.62 -15.65
C ARG A 117 -18.48 -6.98 -15.89
N GLN A 118 -17.55 -6.38 -15.16
CA GLN A 118 -16.12 -6.68 -15.26
C GLN A 118 -15.78 -8.06 -14.70
N LEU A 119 -16.31 -8.40 -13.51
CA LEU A 119 -16.08 -9.69 -12.86
C LEU A 119 -16.76 -10.88 -13.56
N ALA A 120 -17.74 -10.61 -14.44
CA ALA A 120 -18.41 -11.63 -15.24
C ALA A 120 -17.60 -12.08 -16.47
N ASP A 121 -16.51 -11.39 -16.81
CA ASP A 121 -15.61 -11.80 -17.88
C ASP A 121 -14.87 -13.10 -17.50
N LYS A 122 -15.25 -14.20 -18.14
CA LYS A 122 -14.71 -15.54 -17.87
C LYS A 122 -13.34 -15.79 -18.53
N ASP A 123 -12.95 -14.94 -19.49
CA ASP A 123 -11.62 -15.03 -20.08
C ASP A 123 -10.56 -14.46 -19.12
N THR A 124 -10.96 -13.51 -18.26
CA THR A 124 -10.09 -12.85 -17.28
C THR A 124 -10.25 -13.40 -15.85
N TYR A 125 -11.48 -13.68 -15.41
CA TYR A 125 -11.79 -14.01 -14.01
C TYR A 125 -12.39 -15.41 -13.87
N LEU A 126 -11.96 -16.11 -12.82
CA LEU A 126 -12.54 -17.39 -12.39
C LEU A 126 -13.27 -17.20 -11.06
N SER A 127 -14.52 -17.67 -11.00
CA SER A 127 -15.28 -17.70 -9.75
C SER A 127 -14.74 -18.79 -8.83
N LEU A 128 -14.60 -18.48 -7.55
CA LEU A 128 -14.12 -19.42 -6.53
C LEU A 128 -15.27 -19.75 -5.58
N ASP A 129 -15.46 -21.05 -5.31
CA ASP A 129 -16.54 -21.54 -4.41
C ASP A 129 -16.31 -21.17 -2.94
N LYS A 130 -15.05 -20.98 -2.55
CA LYS A 130 -14.65 -20.68 -1.18
C LYS A 130 -13.46 -19.73 -1.15
N ASN A 131 -13.31 -19.04 -0.03
CA ASN A 131 -12.16 -18.16 0.20
C ASN A 131 -10.86 -19.00 0.26
N PRO A 132 -9.90 -18.81 -0.66
CA PRO A 132 -8.69 -19.63 -0.71
C PRO A 132 -7.59 -19.15 0.25
N THR A 133 -7.80 -18.07 0.99
CA THR A 133 -6.76 -17.39 1.79
C THR A 133 -6.04 -18.33 2.74
N TYR A 134 -6.74 -19.25 3.41
CA TYR A 134 -6.11 -20.19 4.33
C TYR A 134 -5.22 -21.21 3.60
N ALA A 135 -5.67 -21.71 2.44
CA ALA A 135 -4.89 -22.65 1.64
C ALA A 135 -3.59 -21.99 1.15
N TYR A 136 -3.69 -20.80 0.57
CA TYR A 136 -2.51 -20.04 0.14
C TYR A 136 -1.60 -19.64 1.30
N LYS A 137 -2.14 -19.42 2.51
CA LYS A 137 -1.31 -19.17 3.70
C LYS A 137 -0.45 -20.39 4.03
N MET A 138 -1.00 -21.59 3.99
CA MET A 138 -0.25 -22.83 4.23
C MET A 138 0.81 -23.09 3.17
N GLU A 139 0.49 -22.82 1.90
CA GLU A 139 1.46 -22.89 0.81
C GLU A 139 2.60 -21.88 1.01
N LEU A 140 2.27 -20.63 1.35
CA LEU A 140 3.27 -19.60 1.64
C LEU A 140 4.15 -19.97 2.83
N ASP A 141 3.55 -20.44 3.93
CA ASP A 141 4.30 -20.86 5.12
C ASP A 141 5.27 -22.01 4.77
N THR A 142 4.84 -22.97 3.95
CA THR A 142 5.70 -24.07 3.46
C THR A 142 6.86 -23.53 2.63
N LEU A 143 6.58 -22.67 1.65
CA LEU A 143 7.61 -22.04 0.81
C LEU A 143 8.64 -21.27 1.63
N LEU A 144 8.20 -20.52 2.65
CA LEU A 144 9.10 -19.78 3.54
C LEU A 144 9.99 -20.70 4.38
N GLN A 145 9.44 -21.82 4.87
CA GLN A 145 10.25 -22.81 5.61
C GLN A 145 11.29 -23.50 4.71
N GLU A 146 10.92 -23.84 3.48
CA GLU A 146 11.88 -24.40 2.51
C GLU A 146 13.00 -23.40 2.20
N ALA A 147 12.65 -22.14 1.92
CA ALA A 147 13.63 -21.09 1.66
C ALA A 147 14.56 -20.84 2.86
N LEU A 148 14.06 -20.97 4.10
CA LEU A 148 14.87 -20.91 5.32
C LEU A 148 15.86 -22.08 5.39
N ASN A 149 15.39 -23.30 5.13
CA ASN A 149 16.22 -24.51 5.16
C ASN A 149 17.34 -24.47 4.13
N PHE A 150 17.10 -23.85 2.97
CA PHE A 150 18.12 -23.60 1.95
C PHE A 150 19.01 -22.39 2.24
N ASN A 151 18.82 -21.69 3.37
CA ASN A 151 19.51 -20.45 3.74
C ASN A 151 19.40 -19.35 2.67
N ILE A 152 18.27 -19.30 1.95
CA ILE A 152 17.96 -18.25 0.97
C ILE A 152 17.45 -16.99 1.69
N ILE A 153 16.68 -17.18 2.76
CA ILE A 153 16.09 -16.11 3.58
C ILE A 153 16.41 -16.34 5.06
N ASP A 154 16.30 -15.28 5.87
CA ASP A 154 16.48 -15.34 7.32
C ASP A 154 15.13 -15.24 8.07
N GLU A 155 15.15 -15.53 9.38
CA GLU A 155 13.95 -15.46 10.23
C GLU A 155 13.34 -14.05 10.28
N LYS A 156 14.16 -13.00 10.12
CA LYS A 156 13.70 -11.60 10.14
C LYS A 156 12.87 -11.29 8.90
N LEU A 157 13.31 -11.77 7.73
CA LEU A 157 12.57 -11.65 6.49
C LEU A 157 11.28 -12.47 6.53
N ILE A 158 11.29 -13.65 7.14
CA ILE A 158 10.06 -14.42 7.38
C ILE A 158 9.09 -13.64 8.25
N ALA A 159 9.55 -13.02 9.33
CA ALA A 159 8.72 -12.18 10.20
C ALA A 159 8.17 -10.93 9.49
N PHE A 160 8.88 -10.42 8.48
CA PHE A 160 8.39 -9.35 7.62
C PHE A 160 7.34 -9.86 6.63
N ILE A 161 7.59 -10.97 5.93
CA ILE A 161 6.68 -11.50 4.90
C ILE A 161 5.38 -12.03 5.51
N LYS A 162 5.46 -12.68 6.68
CA LYS A 162 4.31 -13.32 7.31
C LYS A 162 3.23 -12.31 7.68
N ASN A 163 2.01 -12.63 7.26
CA ASN A 163 0.79 -11.95 7.69
C ASN A 163 -0.11 -12.97 8.42
N ASP A 164 -0.30 -12.76 9.72
CA ASP A 164 -1.10 -13.66 10.56
C ASP A 164 -2.60 -13.43 10.44
N THR A 165 -3.00 -12.22 10.04
CA THR A 165 -4.41 -11.83 9.89
C THR A 165 -4.68 -11.24 8.51
N PRO A 166 -4.47 -12.04 7.44
CA PRO A 166 -4.58 -11.54 6.07
C PRO A 166 -6.01 -11.12 5.74
N LYS A 167 -6.15 -9.95 5.13
CA LYS A 167 -7.41 -9.46 4.60
C LYS A 167 -7.59 -9.93 3.16
N SER A 168 -8.82 -10.25 2.77
CA SER A 168 -9.13 -10.51 1.37
C SER A 168 -9.00 -9.21 0.57
N ALA A 169 -8.35 -9.30 -0.59
CA ALA A 169 -8.16 -8.15 -1.46
C ALA A 169 -9.53 -7.63 -1.94
N ILE A 170 -9.66 -6.31 -2.04
CA ILE A 170 -10.93 -5.66 -2.36
C ILE A 170 -10.93 -5.20 -3.81
N PHE A 171 -11.87 -5.72 -4.60
CA PHE A 171 -12.16 -5.20 -5.93
C PHE A 171 -12.91 -3.87 -5.83
N HIS A 172 -12.45 -2.88 -6.57
CA HIS A 172 -13.19 -1.65 -6.84
C HIS A 172 -12.76 -1.10 -8.19
N HIS A 173 -13.42 -0.04 -8.68
CA HIS A 173 -13.03 0.58 -9.94
C HIS A 173 -13.07 2.10 -9.90
N LEU A 174 -12.28 2.72 -10.78
CA LEU A 174 -12.24 4.17 -11.02
C LEU A 174 -12.99 4.54 -12.30
N PRO A 175 -13.94 5.49 -12.27
CA PRO A 175 -14.71 5.88 -13.46
C PRO A 175 -13.85 6.55 -14.55
N LYS A 176 -13.91 6.01 -15.78
CA LYS A 176 -13.24 6.53 -16.98
C LYS A 176 -14.09 7.60 -17.68
N ILE A 177 -14.29 8.74 -17.02
CA ILE A 177 -15.15 9.84 -17.53
C ILE A 177 -14.69 10.47 -18.86
N HIS A 178 -13.42 10.24 -19.25
CA HIS A 178 -12.85 10.66 -20.53
C HIS A 178 -13.29 9.79 -21.73
N LYS A 179 -14.01 8.69 -21.48
CA LYS A 179 -14.64 7.86 -22.52
C LYS A 179 -16.10 8.29 -22.73
N LYS A 180 -16.75 7.81 -23.79
CA LYS A 180 -18.08 8.31 -24.22
C LYS A 180 -19.25 7.64 -23.47
N GLU A 181 -19.03 6.47 -22.90
CA GLU A 181 -20.06 5.64 -22.26
C GLU A 181 -20.63 6.30 -21.00
N ARG A 182 -21.94 6.20 -20.81
CA ARG A 182 -22.67 6.72 -19.65
C ARG A 182 -23.71 5.67 -19.22
N PRO A 183 -23.64 5.11 -17.99
CA PRO A 183 -22.65 5.38 -16.94
C PRO A 183 -21.21 5.04 -17.38
N PRO A 184 -20.19 5.73 -16.83
CA PRO A 184 -18.80 5.58 -17.26
C PRO A 184 -18.26 4.18 -16.95
N LEU A 185 -17.48 3.62 -17.88
CA LEU A 185 -16.73 2.38 -17.66
C LEU A 185 -15.72 2.53 -16.52
N GLY A 186 -15.46 1.45 -15.79
CA GLY A 186 -14.47 1.44 -14.71
C GLY A 186 -13.06 1.03 -15.14
N ARG A 187 -12.01 1.55 -14.51
CA ARG A 187 -10.69 0.89 -14.44
C ARG A 187 -10.71 -0.07 -13.23
N PRO A 188 -10.60 -1.39 -13.43
CA PRO A 188 -10.56 -2.34 -12.31
C PRO A 188 -9.30 -2.12 -11.46
N ILE A 189 -9.45 -2.18 -10.14
CA ILE A 189 -8.38 -2.12 -9.15
C ILE A 189 -8.61 -3.22 -8.11
N ILE A 190 -7.57 -3.99 -7.83
CA ILE A 190 -7.52 -4.93 -6.71
C ILE A 190 -6.69 -4.28 -5.60
N ALA A 191 -7.34 -3.85 -4.53
CA ALA A 191 -6.65 -3.34 -3.35
C ALA A 191 -6.11 -4.51 -2.52
N GLY A 192 -4.81 -4.78 -2.65
CA GLY A 192 -4.08 -5.83 -1.94
C GLY A 192 -3.53 -5.43 -0.55
N ILE A 193 -3.89 -4.24 -0.03
CA ILE A 193 -3.38 -3.77 1.25
C ILE A 193 -3.87 -4.64 2.42
N GLY A 194 -2.93 -5.08 3.26
CA GLY A 194 -3.14 -6.04 4.32
C GLY A 194 -3.43 -7.47 3.84
N SER A 195 -3.24 -7.76 2.54
CA SER A 195 -3.47 -9.11 2.01
C SER A 195 -2.34 -10.08 2.37
N LEU A 196 -2.58 -11.37 2.13
CA LEU A 196 -1.59 -12.42 2.41
C LEU A 196 -0.25 -12.18 1.69
N GLY A 197 -0.31 -11.72 0.44
CA GLY A 197 0.87 -11.58 -0.41
C GLY A 197 1.51 -10.20 -0.40
N GLU A 198 0.97 -9.20 0.31
CA GLU A 198 1.43 -7.80 0.24
C GLU A 198 2.94 -7.67 0.43
N ASN A 199 3.45 -8.12 1.57
CA ASN A 199 4.87 -8.00 1.92
C ASN A 199 5.76 -8.90 1.06
N LEU A 200 5.25 -10.06 0.62
CA LEU A 200 5.96 -10.91 -0.34
C LEU A 200 6.11 -10.23 -1.70
N CYS A 201 5.04 -9.62 -2.20
CA CYS A 201 5.05 -8.87 -3.44
C CYS A 201 5.98 -7.66 -3.34
N GLU A 202 5.98 -6.92 -2.23
CA GLU A 202 6.93 -5.82 -2.00
C GLU A 202 8.39 -6.30 -2.02
N PHE A 203 8.66 -7.44 -1.38
CA PHE A 203 9.97 -8.06 -1.39
C PHE A 203 10.41 -8.43 -2.82
N ILE A 204 9.56 -9.15 -3.57
CA ILE A 204 9.86 -9.57 -4.93
C ILE A 204 10.03 -8.36 -5.86
N ASP A 205 9.10 -7.40 -5.81
CA ASP A 205 9.12 -6.21 -6.66
C ASP A 205 10.42 -5.44 -6.50
N HIS A 206 10.92 -5.26 -5.28
CA HIS A 206 12.20 -4.58 -5.05
C HIS A 206 13.38 -5.18 -5.82
N PHE A 207 13.44 -6.51 -5.97
CA PHE A 207 14.51 -7.17 -6.73
C PHE A 207 14.21 -7.23 -8.23
N LEU A 208 12.94 -7.22 -8.63
CA LEU A 208 12.54 -7.22 -10.04
C LEU A 208 12.66 -5.84 -10.69
N GLN A 209 12.38 -4.75 -9.97
CA GLN A 209 12.38 -3.37 -10.49
C GLN A 209 13.69 -3.01 -11.23
N PRO A 210 14.90 -3.25 -10.68
CA PRO A 210 16.14 -2.97 -11.40
C PRO A 210 16.31 -3.78 -12.69
N LEU A 211 15.75 -4.99 -12.76
CA LEU A 211 15.84 -5.84 -13.95
C LEU A 211 14.88 -5.35 -15.03
N VAL A 212 13.67 -4.95 -14.65
CA VAL A 212 12.66 -4.38 -15.54
C VAL A 212 13.19 -3.11 -16.23
N LEU A 213 13.86 -2.24 -15.49
CA LEU A 213 14.45 -1.00 -16.02
C LEU A 213 15.59 -1.22 -17.02
N ARG A 214 16.20 -2.40 -17.03
CA ARG A 214 17.27 -2.78 -17.97
C ARG A 214 16.73 -3.41 -19.25
N LEU A 215 15.45 -3.76 -19.32
CA LEU A 215 14.86 -4.30 -20.54
C LEU A 215 14.74 -3.21 -21.61
N PRO A 216 14.94 -3.56 -22.90
CA PRO A 216 14.70 -2.62 -24.00
C PRO A 216 13.28 -2.05 -23.91
N ARG A 217 13.14 -0.73 -24.00
CA ARG A 217 11.85 -0.01 -23.89
C ARG A 217 10.78 -0.47 -24.89
N SER A 218 11.15 -1.24 -25.92
CA SER A 218 10.25 -1.78 -26.94
C SER A 218 9.20 -2.76 -26.41
N TYR A 219 9.38 -3.35 -25.22
CA TYR A 219 8.40 -4.28 -24.64
C TYR A 219 7.24 -3.61 -23.87
N PHE A 220 7.38 -2.33 -23.52
CA PHE A 220 6.37 -1.57 -22.75
C PHE A 220 5.53 -0.62 -23.62
N LEU A 221 5.64 -0.72 -24.95
CA LEU A 221 4.90 0.10 -25.91
C LEU A 221 3.53 -0.50 -26.32
N SER A 222 2.91 -1.34 -25.48
CA SER A 222 1.45 -1.36 -25.49
C SER A 222 0.96 -0.17 -24.64
N PRO A 223 0.05 0.68 -25.12
CA PRO A 223 -0.45 1.86 -24.40
C PRO A 223 -1.13 1.58 -23.03
N GLU A 224 -1.10 0.34 -22.56
CA GLU A 224 -1.88 -0.19 -21.44
C GLU A 224 -1.01 -0.57 -20.23
N ALA A 225 0.31 -0.68 -20.38
CA ALA A 225 1.18 -1.28 -19.37
C ALA A 225 1.89 -0.31 -18.39
N LEU A 226 1.62 1.00 -18.44
CA LEU A 226 2.43 2.01 -17.73
C LEU A 226 1.80 2.64 -16.49
N TYR A 227 0.87 1.95 -15.84
CA TYR A 227 0.35 2.37 -14.52
C TYR A 227 0.08 1.15 -13.63
N LEU A 228 1.14 0.67 -12.98
CA LEU A 228 1.04 0.03 -11.67
C LEU A 228 1.01 1.13 -10.60
#